data_AF-A0AA39KIY2-F1
#
_entry.id   AF-A0AA39KIY2-F1
#
_cell.length_a   1.000
_cell.length_b   1.000
_cell.length_c   1.000
_cell.angle_alpha   90.00
_cell.angle_beta   90.00
_cell.angle_gamma   90.00
#
_symmetry.space_group_name_H-M   'P 1'
#
loop_
_entity.id
_entity.type
_entity.pdbx_description
1 polymer ?
#
loop_
_entity_poly.entity_id
_entity_poly.type
_entity_poly.pdbx_seq_one_letter_code
_entity_poly.pdbx_strand_id
1 'polypeptide(L)'
;MNVENYSKLWQRTTNIYNTYNSHPTAIMQLHHVSNNEFHSWFHSRKPPMDELGNPTSVNARLLEMRKEKSRDAARSRRGKENYEFYELAKMLPLPAAITSQLDKASIIRLTISYLKLRDFSMHGDPPWNRDTPPPNKIVKIVSQ
;
A
#
# COMPACT_ATOMS: atom_id res chain seq x y z
N MET A 1 18.52 17.03 6.66
CA MET A 1 17.49 17.70 5.83
C MET A 1 16.86 18.78 6.70
N ASN A 2 17.15 20.06 6.44
CA ASN A 2 16.90 21.16 7.38
C ASN A 2 15.41 21.54 7.48
N VAL A 3 14.98 22.07 8.63
CA VAL A 3 13.59 22.44 8.95
C VAL A 3 13.00 23.45 7.94
N GLU A 4 13.84 24.29 7.36
CA GLU A 4 13.48 25.23 6.28
C GLU A 4 13.04 24.54 4.99
N ASN A 5 13.56 23.35 4.67
CA ASN A 5 13.12 22.59 3.50
C ASN A 5 11.72 22.02 3.71
N TYR A 6 11.35 21.67 4.94
CA TYR A 6 9.98 21.28 5.26
C TYR A 6 9.02 22.47 5.17
N SER A 7 9.41 23.65 5.65
CA SER A 7 8.59 24.87 5.53
C SER A 7 8.36 25.27 4.08
N LYS A 8 9.40 25.22 3.23
CA LYS A 8 9.30 25.51 1.79
C LYS A 8 8.47 24.45 1.04
N LEU A 9 8.63 23.18 1.40
CA LEU A 9 7.82 22.09 0.84
C LEU A 9 6.35 22.25 1.25
N TRP A 10 6.10 22.57 2.52
CA TRP A 10 4.76 22.86 3.03
C TRP A 10 4.14 24.06 2.35
N GLN A 11 4.83 25.19 2.23
CA GLN A 11 4.30 26.37 1.53
C GLN A 11 4.01 26.07 0.05
N ARG A 12 4.83 25.23 -0.60
CA ARG A 12 4.62 24.80 -1.99
C ARG A 12 3.43 23.86 -2.14
N THR A 13 3.22 22.93 -1.20
CA THR A 13 2.03 22.07 -1.16
C THR A 13 0.77 22.85 -0.78
N THR A 14 0.87 23.84 0.12
CA THR A 14 -0.24 24.70 0.53
C THR A 14 -0.67 25.62 -0.60
N ASN A 15 0.26 26.13 -1.42
CA ASN A 15 -0.11 26.89 -2.62
C ASN A 15 -0.81 26.04 -3.67
N ILE A 16 -0.40 24.78 -3.87
CA ILE A 16 -1.12 23.84 -4.76
C ILE A 16 -2.53 23.59 -4.21
N TYR A 17 -2.67 23.38 -2.91
CA TYR A 17 -3.97 23.22 -2.26
C TYR A 17 -4.84 24.48 -2.39
N ASN A 18 -4.29 25.68 -2.24
CA ASN A 18 -5.02 26.95 -2.40
C ASN A 18 -5.44 27.22 -3.86
N THR A 19 -4.60 26.90 -4.85
CA THR A 19 -4.99 26.97 -6.28
C THR A 19 -6.11 26.00 -6.62
N TYR A 20 -6.18 24.85 -5.95
CA TYR A 20 -7.32 23.94 -6.03
C TYR A 20 -8.58 24.42 -5.26
N ASN A 21 -8.41 25.31 -4.28
CA ASN A 21 -9.49 25.89 -3.47
C ASN A 21 -10.07 27.22 -3.99
N SER A 22 -9.51 27.82 -5.05
CA SER A 22 -10.18 28.92 -5.76
C SER A 22 -11.39 28.47 -6.58
N HIS A 23 -11.68 27.17 -6.61
CA HIS A 23 -12.98 26.62 -7.01
C HIS A 23 -13.72 26.13 -5.76
N PRO A 24 -14.99 26.50 -5.55
CA PRO A 24 -15.70 26.30 -4.28
C PRO A 24 -16.17 24.85 -4.02
N THR A 25 -15.31 23.83 -4.24
CA THR A 25 -15.75 22.42 -4.05
C THR A 25 -14.66 21.42 -3.61
N ALA A 26 -13.52 21.87 -3.09
CA ALA A 26 -12.40 20.96 -2.79
C ALA A 26 -12.26 20.50 -1.32
N ILE A 27 -13.17 20.87 -0.41
CA ILE A 27 -13.38 20.14 0.85
C ILE A 27 -14.87 19.84 1.00
N MET A 28 -15.24 18.58 0.78
CA MET A 28 -16.54 18.07 1.17
C MET A 28 -16.51 17.91 2.69
N GLN A 29 -17.05 18.88 3.43
CA GLN A 29 -17.46 18.62 4.81
C GLN A 29 -18.48 17.46 4.76
N LEU A 30 -18.25 16.45 5.58
CA LEU A 30 -19.10 15.26 5.69
C LEU A 30 -20.47 15.62 6.30
N HIS A 31 -21.34 16.24 5.52
CA HIS A 31 -22.77 16.33 5.83
C HIS A 31 -23.56 16.06 4.54
N HIS A 32 -24.08 14.84 4.44
CA HIS A 32 -25.14 14.38 3.52
C HIS A 32 -25.12 14.96 2.09
N VAL A 33 -24.17 14.52 1.27
CA VAL A 33 -24.32 14.58 -0.19
C VAL A 33 -25.16 13.37 -0.63
N SER A 34 -26.27 13.62 -1.33
CA SER A 34 -27.14 12.57 -1.88
C SER A 34 -26.39 11.77 -2.96
N ASN A 35 -26.63 10.46 -3.05
CA ASN A 35 -26.07 9.59 -4.11
C ASN A 35 -26.32 10.16 -5.52
N ASN A 36 -27.42 10.89 -5.72
CA ASN A 36 -27.77 11.50 -7.01
C ASN A 36 -26.82 12.64 -7.39
N GLU A 37 -26.32 13.39 -6.41
CA GLU A 37 -25.41 14.51 -6.60
C GLU A 37 -23.98 14.02 -6.85
N PHE A 38 -23.56 12.97 -6.13
CA PHE A 38 -22.32 12.26 -6.40
C PHE A 38 -22.30 11.66 -7.82
N HIS A 39 -23.41 11.03 -8.24
CA HIS A 39 -23.56 10.52 -9.60
C HIS A 39 -23.51 11.66 -10.62
N SER A 40 -24.21 12.77 -10.39
CA SER A 40 -24.17 13.96 -11.26
C SER A 40 -22.74 14.48 -11.41
N TRP A 41 -22.01 14.65 -10.31
CA TRP A 41 -20.61 15.08 -10.29
C TRP A 41 -19.67 14.13 -11.02
N PHE A 42 -19.92 12.81 -10.95
CA PHE A 42 -19.20 11.81 -11.74
C PHE A 42 -19.49 11.93 -13.24
N HIS A 43 -20.73 12.28 -13.64
CA HIS A 43 -21.12 12.45 -15.04
C HIS A 43 -20.68 13.80 -15.62
N SER A 44 -20.67 14.89 -14.85
CA SER A 44 -20.19 16.21 -15.28
C SER A 44 -18.68 16.24 -15.55
N ARG A 45 -17.91 15.28 -15.04
CA ARG A 45 -16.48 15.10 -15.36
C ARG A 45 -16.20 13.99 -16.36
N LYS A 46 -17.23 13.31 -16.89
CA LYS A 46 -17.04 12.52 -18.09
C LYS A 46 -16.82 13.52 -19.23
N PRO A 47 -15.64 13.58 -19.86
CA PRO A 47 -15.51 14.36 -21.07
C PRO A 47 -16.58 13.86 -22.07
N PRO A 48 -17.25 14.76 -22.79
CA PRO A 48 -18.26 14.37 -23.77
C PRO A 48 -17.67 13.31 -24.71
N MET A 49 -18.38 12.19 -24.87
CA MET A 49 -17.92 11.02 -25.63
C MET A 49 -17.62 11.35 -27.11
N ASP A 50 -18.15 12.47 -27.58
CA ASP A 50 -17.97 13.06 -28.90
C ASP A 50 -16.48 13.43 -29.17
N GLU A 51 -15.67 13.62 -28.12
CA GLU A 51 -14.23 13.92 -28.21
C GLU A 51 -13.33 12.68 -28.14
N LEU A 52 -13.90 11.48 -27.94
CA LEU A 52 -13.14 10.22 -27.90
C LEU A 52 -12.88 9.64 -29.31
N GLY A 53 -13.54 10.18 -30.33
CA GLY A 53 -13.40 9.79 -31.74
C GLY A 53 -12.40 10.60 -32.56
N ASN A 54 -11.86 11.71 -32.03
CA ASN A 54 -10.86 12.52 -32.73
C ASN A 54 -9.49 12.38 -32.06
N PRO A 55 -8.60 11.47 -32.54
CA PRO A 55 -7.27 11.25 -31.99
C PRO A 55 -6.36 12.49 -32.07
N THR A 56 -6.81 13.57 -32.71
CA THR A 56 -6.08 14.81 -32.94
C THR A 56 -6.33 15.87 -31.85
N SER A 57 -7.26 15.66 -30.90
CA SER A 57 -7.47 16.58 -29.78
C SER A 57 -6.25 16.61 -28.86
N VAL A 58 -5.70 17.80 -28.63
CA VAL A 58 -4.61 18.05 -27.66
C VAL A 58 -4.99 17.56 -26.25
N ASN A 59 -6.27 17.60 -25.88
CA ASN A 59 -6.77 17.12 -24.60
C ASN A 59 -6.73 15.59 -24.50
N ALA A 60 -7.10 14.88 -25.58
CA ALA A 60 -7.00 13.43 -25.66
C ALA A 60 -5.53 12.97 -25.54
N ARG A 61 -4.63 13.62 -26.27
CA ARG A 61 -3.18 13.34 -26.19
C ARG A 61 -2.61 13.61 -24.80
N LEU A 62 -3.03 14.70 -24.15
CA LEU A 62 -2.61 15.00 -22.77
C LEU A 62 -3.12 13.97 -21.76
N LEU A 63 -4.37 13.53 -21.92
CA LEU A 63 -4.95 12.47 -21.07
C LEU A 63 -4.21 11.14 -21.27
N GLU A 64 -3.88 10.79 -22.50
CA GLU A 64 -3.10 9.59 -22.82
C GLU A 64 -1.69 9.66 -22.21
N MET A 65 -0.99 10.79 -22.35
CA MET A 65 0.31 10.99 -21.68
C MET A 65 0.22 10.86 -20.15
N ARG A 66 -0.86 11.36 -19.54
CA ARG A 66 -1.08 11.23 -18.09
C ARG A 66 -1.34 9.77 -17.70
N LYS A 67 -2.14 9.05 -18.48
CA LYS A 67 -2.40 7.61 -18.29
C LYS A 67 -1.12 6.80 -18.44
N GLU A 68 -0.28 7.13 -19.42
CA GLU A 68 0.98 6.41 -19.64
C GLU A 68 1.96 6.63 -18.50
N LYS A 69 2.12 7.86 -17.99
CA LYS A 69 2.93 8.13 -16.78
C LYS A 69 2.45 7.34 -15.56
N SER A 70 1.12 7.21 -15.38
CA SER A 70 0.55 6.40 -14.31
C SER A 70 0.84 4.90 -14.48
N ARG A 71 0.74 4.40 -15.72
CA ARG A 71 1.09 3.01 -16.08
C ARG A 71 2.55 2.72 -15.81
N ASP A 72 3.45 3.60 -16.21
CA ASP A 72 4.89 3.47 -15.96
C ASP A 72 5.22 3.56 -14.48
N ALA A 73 4.60 4.46 -13.73
CA ALA A 73 4.75 4.52 -12.27
C ALA A 73 4.30 3.23 -11.59
N ALA A 74 3.18 2.64 -12.02
CA ALA A 74 2.69 1.36 -11.51
C ALA A 74 3.62 0.19 -11.88
N ARG A 75 4.14 0.16 -13.12
CA ARG A 75 5.11 -0.84 -13.59
C ARG A 75 6.42 -0.74 -12.82
N SER A 76 6.96 0.47 -12.64
CA SER A 76 8.17 0.74 -11.87
C SER A 76 8.03 0.27 -10.42
N ARG A 77 6.90 0.59 -9.75
CA ARG A 77 6.62 0.12 -8.40
C ARG A 77 6.60 -1.41 -8.30
N ARG A 78 5.89 -2.08 -9.22
CA ARG A 78 5.84 -3.57 -9.27
C ARG A 78 7.21 -4.17 -9.53
N GLY A 79 8.00 -3.58 -10.43
CA GLY A 79 9.36 -4.01 -10.73
C GLY A 79 10.28 -3.90 -9.52
N LYS A 80 10.23 -2.77 -8.81
CA LYS A 80 11.02 -2.55 -7.59
C LYS A 80 10.61 -3.52 -6.48
N GLU A 81 9.32 -3.68 -6.23
CA GLU A 81 8.82 -4.66 -5.25
C GLU A 81 9.29 -6.08 -5.59
N ASN A 82 9.18 -6.51 -6.86
CA ASN A 82 9.69 -7.81 -7.29
C ASN A 82 11.20 -7.96 -7.04
N TYR A 83 12.00 -6.94 -7.32
CA TYR A 83 13.43 -6.96 -7.03
C TYR A 83 13.72 -7.14 -5.54
N GLU A 84 13.04 -6.39 -4.67
CA GLU A 84 13.20 -6.53 -3.22
C GLU A 84 12.82 -7.93 -2.73
N PHE A 85 11.77 -8.55 -3.31
CA PHE A 85 11.41 -9.94 -3.01
C PHE A 85 12.52 -10.93 -3.39
N TYR A 86 13.16 -10.75 -4.54
CA TYR A 86 14.26 -11.60 -4.97
C TYR A 86 15.51 -11.41 -4.10
N GLU A 87 15.86 -10.17 -3.74
CA GLU A 87 16.96 -9.90 -2.82
C GLU A 87 16.69 -10.49 -1.43
N LEU A 88 15.44 -10.41 -0.94
CA LEU A 88 15.05 -11.05 0.31
C LEU A 88 15.20 -12.57 0.25
N ALA A 89 14.75 -13.21 -0.83
CA ALA A 89 14.88 -14.65 -1.02
C ALA A 89 16.34 -15.12 -1.03
N LYS A 90 17.26 -14.31 -1.57
CA LYS A 90 18.71 -14.59 -1.57
C LYS A 90 19.34 -14.54 -0.17
N MET A 91 18.70 -13.86 0.79
CA MET A 91 19.18 -13.79 2.18
C MET A 91 18.69 -14.96 3.06
N LEU A 92 17.77 -15.79 2.58
CA LEU A 92 17.33 -16.97 3.31
C LEU A 92 18.46 -18.00 3.39
N PRO A 93 18.58 -18.76 4.50
CA PRO A 93 19.60 -19.81 4.67
C PRO A 93 19.23 -21.07 3.88
N LEU A 94 19.01 -20.93 2.57
CA LEU A 94 18.60 -21.99 1.65
C LEU A 94 19.42 -21.88 0.35
N PRO A 95 19.69 -22.99 -0.35
CA PRO A 95 20.36 -22.96 -1.65
C PRO A 95 19.62 -22.10 -2.69
N ALA A 96 20.36 -21.35 -3.51
CA ALA A 96 19.81 -20.46 -4.55
C ALA A 96 18.91 -21.18 -5.57
N ALA A 97 19.21 -22.47 -5.84
CA ALA A 97 18.39 -23.31 -6.70
C ALA A 97 16.94 -23.49 -6.19
N ILE A 98 16.73 -23.39 -4.87
CA ILE A 98 15.42 -23.49 -4.24
C ILE A 98 14.78 -22.10 -4.13
N THR A 99 15.53 -21.11 -3.63
CA THR A 99 14.97 -19.77 -3.36
C THR A 99 14.54 -19.03 -4.62
N SER A 100 15.16 -19.33 -5.77
CA SER A 100 14.77 -18.78 -7.07
C SER A 100 13.38 -19.22 -7.56
N GLN A 101 12.85 -20.33 -7.04
CA GLN A 101 11.55 -20.89 -7.43
C GLN A 101 10.43 -20.55 -6.44
N LEU A 102 10.74 -19.84 -5.35
CA LEU A 102 9.74 -19.48 -4.34
C LEU A 102 8.78 -18.41 -4.86
N ASP A 103 7.49 -18.62 -4.61
CA ASP A 103 6.49 -17.59 -4.79
C ASP A 103 6.59 -16.51 -3.68
N LYS A 104 6.01 -15.33 -3.94
CA LYS A 104 6.08 -14.17 -3.03
C LYS A 104 5.57 -14.49 -1.62
N ALA A 105 4.48 -15.26 -1.49
CA ALA A 105 3.90 -15.55 -0.19
C ALA A 105 4.79 -16.49 0.63
N SER A 106 5.39 -17.48 -0.03
CA SER A 106 6.36 -18.38 0.62
C SER A 106 7.64 -17.64 1.04
N ILE A 107 8.16 -16.69 0.24
CA ILE A 107 9.30 -15.84 0.65
C ILE A 107 8.99 -15.12 1.97
N ILE A 108 7.80 -14.51 2.11
CA ILE A 108 7.40 -13.83 3.35
C ILE A 108 7.29 -14.81 4.52
N ARG A 109 6.55 -15.91 4.34
CA ARG A 109 6.34 -16.90 5.41
C ARG A 109 7.65 -17.47 5.92
N LEU A 110 8.57 -17.84 5.03
CA LEU A 110 9.88 -18.39 5.39
C LEU A 110 10.75 -17.34 6.07
N THR A 111 10.74 -16.10 5.60
CA THR A 111 11.48 -14.99 6.24
C THR A 111 11.00 -14.76 7.66
N ILE A 112 9.68 -14.69 7.88
CA ILE A 112 9.10 -14.51 9.22
C ILE A 112 9.50 -15.68 10.12
N SER A 113 9.34 -16.93 9.65
CA SER A 113 9.73 -18.11 10.41
C SER A 113 11.22 -18.12 10.75
N TYR A 114 12.09 -17.73 9.82
CA TYR A 114 13.54 -17.64 10.04
C TYR A 114 13.88 -16.64 11.14
N LEU A 115 13.31 -15.43 11.09
CA LEU A 115 13.55 -14.41 12.12
C LEU A 115 13.05 -14.87 13.50
N LYS A 116 11.86 -15.48 13.56
CA LYS A 116 11.31 -16.03 14.81
C LYS A 116 12.17 -17.14 15.41
N LEU A 117 12.65 -18.06 14.57
CA LEU A 117 13.53 -19.16 15.02
C LEU A 117 14.89 -18.64 15.46
N ARG A 118 15.44 -17.63 14.77
CA ARG A 118 16.69 -16.98 15.16
C ARG A 118 16.57 -16.30 16.52
N ASP A 119 15.49 -15.53 16.72
CA ASP A 119 15.19 -14.86 17.98
C ASP A 119 15.02 -15.89 19.12
N PHE A 120 14.25 -16.95 18.87
CA PHE A 120 14.07 -18.08 19.80
C PHE A 120 15.39 -18.75 20.17
N SER A 121 16.26 -19.00 19.19
CA SER A 121 17.56 -19.63 19.43
C SER A 121 18.52 -18.74 20.22
N MET A 122 18.34 -17.41 20.21
CA MET A 122 19.23 -16.46 20.89
C MET A 122 18.74 -16.11 22.30
N HIS A 123 17.42 -16.03 22.51
CA HIS A 123 16.82 -15.52 23.75
C HIS A 123 15.93 -16.54 24.48
N GLY A 124 15.67 -17.71 23.88
CA GLY A 124 14.76 -18.72 24.42
C GLY A 124 13.29 -18.39 24.13
N ASP A 125 12.41 -18.68 25.07
CA ASP A 125 10.95 -18.58 24.87
C ASP A 125 10.52 -17.18 24.41
N PRO A 126 9.82 -17.09 23.28
CA PRO A 126 9.57 -15.81 22.66
C PRO A 126 8.37 -15.11 23.33
N PRO A 127 8.33 -13.77 23.32
CA PRO A 127 7.30 -13.01 24.04
C PRO A 127 5.88 -13.25 23.50
N TRP A 128 5.72 -13.72 22.27
CA TRP A 128 4.40 -14.06 21.69
C TRP A 128 3.77 -15.34 22.25
N ASN A 129 4.48 -16.13 23.07
CA ASN A 129 3.96 -17.34 23.74
C ASN A 129 3.45 -17.09 25.17
N ARG A 130 3.54 -15.86 25.69
CA ARG A 130 3.29 -15.57 27.12
C ARG A 130 1.82 -15.61 27.55
N ASP A 131 0.88 -15.72 26.62
CA ASP A 131 -0.56 -15.66 26.90
C ASP A 131 -1.28 -17.01 26.88
N THR A 132 -0.57 -18.14 26.83
CA THR A 132 -1.23 -19.44 27.03
C THR A 132 -1.56 -19.60 28.53
N PRO A 133 -2.85 -19.61 28.93
CA PRO A 133 -3.21 -19.87 30.32
C PRO A 133 -2.74 -21.29 30.68
N PRO A 134 -2.26 -21.53 31.91
CA PRO A 134 -1.88 -22.87 32.31
C PRO A 134 -3.06 -23.82 32.12
N PRO A 135 -2.86 -25.06 31.62
CA PRO A 135 -3.93 -26.03 31.50
C PRO A 135 -4.51 -26.26 32.90
N ASN A 136 -5.80 -25.96 33.05
CA ASN A 136 -6.57 -26.18 34.27
C ASN A 136 -6.24 -27.58 34.82
N LYS A 137 -5.64 -27.64 36.01
CA LYS A 137 -5.55 -28.88 36.76
C LYS A 137 -6.99 -29.29 37.09
N ILE A 138 -7.52 -30.27 36.36
CA ILE A 138 -8.73 -30.98 36.73
C ILE A 138 -8.43 -31.64 38.08
N VAL A 139 -8.75 -30.93 39.17
CA VAL A 139 -8.81 -31.52 40.50
C VAL A 139 -9.93 -32.53 40.43
N LYS A 140 -9.55 -33.82 40.43
CA LYS A 140 -10.47 -34.93 40.54
C LYS A 140 -11.39 -34.65 41.73
N ILE A 141 -12.68 -34.49 41.45
CA ILE A 141 -13.73 -34.62 42.46
C ILE A 141 -13.65 -36.09 42.90
N VAL A 142 -12.90 -36.33 43.98
CA VAL A 142 -12.98 -37.58 44.73
C VAL A 142 -14.25 -37.48 45.55
N SER A 143 -15.21 -38.32 45.14
CA SER A 143 -16.36 -38.77 45.91
C SER A 143 -15.97 -39.09 47.35
N GLN A 144 -16.68 -38.49 48.32
CA GLN A 144 -17.25 -39.16 49.50
C GLN A 144 -18.53 -38.43 49.89
#